data_AF-A0A2J6HG87-F1
#
_entry.id   AF-A0A2J6HG87-F1
#
_cell.length_a   1.000
_cell.length_b   1.000
_cell.length_c   1.000
_cell.angle_alpha   90.00
_cell.angle_beta   90.00
_cell.angle_gamma   90.00
#
_symmetry.space_group_name_H-M   'P 1'
#
loop_
_entity.id
_entity.type
_entity.pdbx_description
1 polymer ?
#
loop_
_entity_poly.entity_id
_entity_poly.type
_entity_poly.pdbx_seq_one_letter_code
_entity_poly.pdbx_strand_id
1 'polypeptide(L)'
;NRPDIVLERLGYASPELIEAYHQAYLKRIKRMGFTEEQLSGEFHVPETQIENFEYMPVIDEDEIEIDLNFNDSKYKLDRYNIWINDVPVYGMYGKSLRTQNTDKFSVKETIQLSEGENKIQVSCLNEKGAESYKETEYITYEPKEKTKPDLYLVAVSVSEYMDSTMNLKYAVKDGRDMANLFAQNTGNRYENVYIDTLFDSNVTIDNVSAAKTKPMASRVDDEVILYVSGHGLLDDNLDFYFASHNMDFSDPAKYGISYDLLEGLLDSIPARKKIFLMDACHSGEVDKENTAVSDSLLAIEGGKNGLKTYTYRGGDMTEEEGSGLGLQNSFELMQELFANLNRGSGAVVISAAAGNSYALESKEWNNGVFTYAILNGLINKEADQNQDGQIMVSELRAYVINKVEQLTHGRQKPTCRQENLDFDWRVW
;
A
#
# COMPACT_ATOMS: atom_id res chain seq x y z
N ASN A 1 16.87 3.60 -13.35
CA ASN A 1 16.40 4.62 -12.38
C ASN A 1 17.36 4.66 -11.19
N ARG A 2 18.32 5.60 -11.18
CA ARG A 2 19.42 5.75 -10.18
C ARG A 2 19.52 7.20 -9.68
N PRO A 3 18.61 7.64 -8.78
CA PRO A 3 18.61 9.01 -8.25
C PRO A 3 19.90 9.37 -7.52
N ASP A 4 20.51 8.41 -6.83
CA ASP A 4 21.82 8.50 -6.18
C ASP A 4 22.90 9.01 -7.12
N ILE A 5 23.05 8.42 -8.31
CA ILE A 5 24.04 8.83 -9.32
C ILE A 5 23.73 10.23 -9.85
N VAL A 6 22.45 10.57 -10.01
CA VAL A 6 22.05 11.91 -10.49
C VAL A 6 22.40 12.97 -9.46
N LEU A 7 22.08 12.74 -8.19
CA LEU A 7 22.36 13.66 -7.09
C LEU A 7 23.86 13.83 -6.85
N GLU A 8 24.63 12.73 -6.90
CA GLU A 8 26.09 12.76 -6.83
C GLU A 8 26.68 13.65 -7.93
N ARG A 9 26.21 13.49 -9.18
CA ARG A 9 26.67 14.30 -10.32
C ARG A 9 26.25 15.76 -10.25
N LEU A 10 25.10 16.06 -9.66
CA LEU A 10 24.63 17.42 -9.47
C LEU A 10 25.46 18.15 -8.40
N GLY A 11 25.98 17.45 -7.39
CA GLY A 11 26.96 17.97 -6.43
C GLY A 11 26.39 18.89 -5.34
N TYR A 12 25.06 18.96 -5.19
CA TYR A 12 24.39 19.76 -4.17
C TYR A 12 23.72 18.93 -3.06
N ALA A 13 23.69 17.60 -3.19
CA ALA A 13 23.11 16.69 -2.20
C ALA A 13 24.14 16.29 -1.14
N SER A 14 23.69 16.03 0.09
CA SER A 14 24.57 15.53 1.14
C SER A 14 24.99 14.07 0.87
N PRO A 15 26.17 13.64 1.33
CA PRO A 15 26.62 12.25 1.19
C PRO A 15 25.62 11.24 1.76
N GLU A 16 24.97 11.59 2.88
CA GLU A 16 23.98 10.76 3.56
C GLU A 16 22.74 10.55 2.69
N LEU A 17 22.26 11.60 2.02
CA LEU A 17 21.12 11.50 1.10
C LEU A 17 21.44 10.64 -0.13
N ILE A 18 22.64 10.78 -0.68
CA ILE A 18 23.10 9.94 -1.80
C ILE A 18 23.13 8.46 -1.38
N GLU A 19 23.69 8.16 -0.21
CA GLU A 19 23.74 6.80 0.32
C GLU A 19 22.33 6.25 0.57
N ALA A 20 21.41 7.04 1.13
CA ALA A 20 20.02 6.63 1.32
C ALA A 20 19.31 6.26 0.01
N TYR A 21 19.52 7.05 -1.06
CA TYR A 21 19.01 6.73 -2.39
C TYR A 21 19.67 5.51 -3.02
N HIS A 22 20.95 5.28 -2.75
CA HIS A 22 21.67 4.10 -3.19
C HIS A 22 21.12 2.83 -2.49
N GLN A 23 20.89 2.89 -1.18
CA GLN A 23 20.24 1.81 -0.43
C GLN A 23 18.81 1.54 -0.94
N ALA A 24 18.03 2.59 -1.23
CA ALA A 24 16.70 2.45 -1.84
C ALA A 24 16.76 1.75 -3.22
N TYR A 25 17.79 2.05 -4.02
CA TYR A 25 18.04 1.33 -5.28
C TYR A 25 18.36 -0.15 -5.03
N LEU A 26 19.30 -0.47 -4.14
CA LEU A 26 19.67 -1.86 -3.82
C LEU A 26 18.48 -2.67 -3.31
N LYS A 27 17.65 -2.08 -2.44
CA LYS A 27 16.39 -2.68 -1.99
C LYS A 27 15.45 -3.00 -3.14
N ARG A 28 15.29 -2.07 -4.09
CA ARG A 28 14.46 -2.27 -5.28
C ARG A 28 14.95 -3.46 -6.10
N ILE A 29 16.26 -3.55 -6.33
CA ILE A 29 16.88 -4.65 -7.10
C ILE A 29 16.70 -6.00 -6.40
N LYS A 30 16.94 -6.05 -5.09
CA LYS A 30 16.73 -7.23 -4.25
C LYS A 30 15.27 -7.71 -4.28
N ARG A 31 14.30 -6.79 -4.16
CA ARG A 31 12.86 -7.08 -4.24
C ARG A 31 12.46 -7.66 -5.60
N MET A 32 13.05 -7.20 -6.69
CA MET A 32 12.80 -7.76 -8.02
C MET A 32 13.47 -9.14 -8.22
N GLY A 33 14.35 -9.55 -7.30
CA GLY A 33 15.09 -10.80 -7.38
C GLY A 33 16.22 -10.77 -8.41
N PHE A 34 16.85 -9.60 -8.60
CA PHE A 34 18.02 -9.38 -9.45
C PHE A 34 19.24 -8.97 -8.61
N THR A 35 20.42 -9.01 -9.22
CA THR A 35 21.65 -8.36 -8.73
C THR A 35 22.02 -7.19 -9.65
N GLU A 36 22.87 -6.28 -9.18
CA GLU A 36 23.30 -5.13 -9.98
C GLU A 36 24.05 -5.56 -11.25
N GLU A 37 24.85 -6.64 -11.18
CA GLU A 37 25.58 -7.19 -12.33
C GLU A 37 24.66 -7.77 -13.39
N GLN A 38 23.47 -8.25 -13.01
CA GLN A 38 22.48 -8.71 -13.97
C GLN A 38 21.90 -7.55 -14.79
N LEU A 39 21.87 -6.34 -14.22
CA LEU A 39 21.28 -5.14 -14.82
C LEU A 39 22.28 -4.30 -15.63
N SER A 40 23.59 -4.56 -15.49
CA SER A 40 24.66 -3.77 -16.11
C SER A 40 24.92 -4.11 -17.60
N GLY A 41 23.98 -4.77 -18.27
CA GLY A 41 24.09 -5.22 -19.66
C GLY A 41 23.57 -4.22 -20.70
N GLU A 42 23.78 -4.54 -21.98
CA GLU A 42 23.10 -3.83 -23.07
C GLU A 42 21.58 -4.08 -22.95
N PHE A 43 20.82 -2.98 -22.91
CA PHE A 43 19.38 -2.99 -22.72
C PHE A 43 18.69 -3.60 -23.95
N HIS A 44 18.18 -4.82 -23.80
CA HIS A 44 17.38 -5.54 -24.78
C HIS A 44 16.14 -6.05 -24.08
N VAL A 45 14.96 -5.75 -24.63
CA VAL A 45 13.67 -6.14 -24.06
C VAL A 45 13.12 -7.37 -24.79
N PRO A 46 12.43 -8.28 -24.09
CA PRO A 46 11.70 -9.37 -24.72
C PRO A 46 10.49 -8.86 -25.51
N GLU A 47 10.00 -9.70 -26.42
CA GLU A 47 8.75 -9.54 -27.15
C GLU A 47 7.66 -10.41 -26.50
N THR A 48 6.44 -9.89 -26.42
CA THR A 48 5.25 -10.58 -25.90
C THR A 48 4.11 -10.44 -26.89
N GLN A 49 3.35 -11.51 -27.11
CA GLN A 49 2.19 -11.52 -28.01
C GLN A 49 1.05 -12.37 -27.41
N ILE A 50 -0.18 -11.94 -27.66
CA ILE A 50 -1.41 -12.68 -27.36
C ILE A 50 -2.01 -13.11 -28.70
N GLU A 51 -2.00 -14.41 -29.02
CA GLU A 51 -2.29 -14.90 -30.38
C GLU A 51 -3.78 -15.12 -30.68
N ASN A 52 -4.59 -15.39 -29.65
CA ASN A 52 -5.97 -15.85 -29.82
C ASN A 52 -7.04 -14.78 -29.50
N PHE A 53 -6.68 -13.50 -29.59
CA PHE A 53 -7.64 -12.40 -29.48
C PHE A 53 -8.11 -11.95 -30.87
N GLU A 54 -9.38 -12.23 -31.18
CA GLU A 54 -10.10 -11.52 -32.25
C GLU A 54 -10.85 -10.33 -31.63
N TYR A 55 -10.84 -9.18 -32.32
CA TYR A 55 -11.26 -7.86 -31.84
C TYR A 55 -12.51 -7.84 -30.93
N MET A 56 -12.33 -7.42 -29.67
CA MET A 56 -13.36 -6.99 -28.69
C MET A 56 -14.66 -7.82 -28.63
N PRO A 57 -14.64 -9.07 -28.13
CA PRO A 57 -15.87 -9.80 -27.88
C PRO A 57 -16.55 -9.33 -26.59
N VAL A 58 -17.88 -9.19 -26.62
CA VAL A 58 -18.71 -9.23 -25.40
C VAL A 58 -19.05 -10.68 -25.15
N ILE A 59 -18.73 -11.20 -23.97
CA ILE A 59 -18.97 -12.60 -23.63
C ILE A 59 -19.80 -12.73 -22.36
N ASP A 60 -20.47 -13.88 -22.24
CA ASP A 60 -21.32 -14.23 -21.10
C ASP A 60 -20.72 -15.34 -20.23
N GLU A 61 -19.50 -15.77 -20.53
CA GLU A 61 -18.66 -16.68 -19.73
C GLU A 61 -17.63 -15.86 -18.94
N ASP A 62 -17.42 -16.21 -17.67
CA ASP A 62 -16.51 -15.53 -16.75
C ASP A 62 -15.07 -16.02 -16.85
N GLU A 63 -14.76 -16.89 -17.82
CA GLU A 63 -13.45 -17.51 -17.97
C GLU A 63 -13.07 -17.56 -19.46
N ILE A 64 -11.82 -17.21 -19.77
CA ILE A 64 -11.27 -17.30 -21.12
C ILE A 64 -9.90 -17.97 -21.11
N GLU A 65 -9.56 -18.64 -22.21
CA GLU A 65 -8.20 -19.12 -22.49
C GLU A 65 -7.47 -18.08 -23.33
N ILE A 66 -6.23 -17.75 -22.96
CA ILE A 66 -5.34 -16.85 -23.71
C ILE A 66 -4.05 -17.56 -24.11
N ASP A 67 -3.65 -17.37 -25.36
CA ASP A 67 -2.48 -17.99 -25.97
C ASP A 67 -1.32 -17.00 -25.97
N LEU A 68 -0.37 -17.21 -25.06
CA LEU A 68 0.74 -16.30 -24.80
C LEU A 68 2.01 -16.80 -25.45
N ASN A 69 2.70 -15.90 -26.14
CA ASN A 69 4.00 -16.16 -26.74
C ASN A 69 5.02 -15.11 -26.31
N PHE A 70 6.18 -15.59 -25.89
CA PHE A 70 7.28 -14.77 -25.41
C PHE A 70 8.57 -15.15 -26.13
N ASN A 71 9.37 -14.14 -26.49
CA ASN A 71 10.63 -14.35 -27.19
C ASN A 71 11.64 -13.26 -26.83
N ASP A 72 12.88 -13.63 -26.55
CA ASP A 72 14.00 -12.70 -26.44
C ASP A 72 15.14 -13.18 -27.35
N SER A 73 15.57 -12.33 -28.29
CA SER A 73 16.59 -12.72 -29.27
C SER A 73 18.01 -12.87 -28.69
N LYS A 74 18.24 -12.42 -27.44
CA LYS A 74 19.58 -12.26 -26.88
C LYS A 74 19.75 -12.90 -25.50
N TYR A 75 18.74 -12.85 -24.65
CA TYR A 75 18.81 -13.26 -23.25
C TYR A 75 17.76 -14.33 -22.95
N LYS A 76 17.96 -15.08 -21.86
CA LYS A 76 16.94 -16.04 -21.40
C LYS A 76 15.79 -15.33 -20.70
N LEU A 77 14.59 -15.91 -20.82
CA LEU A 77 13.40 -15.42 -20.13
C LEU A 77 13.47 -15.77 -18.64
N ASP A 78 13.03 -14.84 -17.79
CA ASP A 78 13.06 -14.94 -16.33
C ASP A 78 11.68 -15.28 -15.77
N ARG A 79 10.65 -14.53 -16.17
CA ARG A 79 9.27 -14.70 -15.71
C ARG A 79 8.29 -13.96 -16.62
N TYR A 80 7.01 -14.31 -16.56
CA TYR A 80 5.93 -13.52 -17.14
C TYR A 80 4.83 -13.26 -16.12
N ASN A 81 3.99 -12.27 -16.38
CA ASN A 81 2.81 -12.03 -15.57
C ASN A 81 1.64 -11.54 -16.43
N ILE A 82 0.43 -11.72 -15.89
CA ILE A 82 -0.82 -11.25 -16.47
C ILE A 82 -1.45 -10.32 -15.45
N TRP A 83 -1.93 -9.16 -15.89
CA TRP A 83 -2.72 -8.24 -15.10
C TRP A 83 -4.12 -8.12 -15.67
N ILE A 84 -5.12 -8.15 -14.81
CA ILE A 84 -6.51 -7.86 -15.19
C ILE A 84 -6.94 -6.65 -14.38
N ASN A 85 -7.28 -5.57 -15.09
CA ASN A 85 -7.55 -4.27 -14.48
C ASN A 85 -6.41 -3.87 -13.55
N ASP A 86 -5.17 -3.97 -14.02
CA ASP A 86 -3.92 -3.71 -13.28
C ASP A 86 -3.65 -4.58 -12.03
N VAL A 87 -4.50 -5.57 -11.73
CA VAL A 87 -4.27 -6.54 -10.64
C VAL A 87 -3.53 -7.77 -11.16
N PRO A 88 -2.35 -8.14 -10.61
CA PRO A 88 -1.60 -9.30 -11.08
C PRO A 88 -2.30 -10.61 -10.73
N VAL A 89 -2.54 -11.46 -11.73
CA VAL A 89 -3.23 -12.75 -11.59
C VAL A 89 -2.39 -13.76 -10.80
N TYR A 90 -1.06 -13.74 -10.97
CA TYR A 90 -0.15 -14.67 -10.29
C TYR A 90 0.64 -14.00 -9.15
N GLY A 91 0.09 -12.91 -8.61
CA GLY A 91 0.77 -12.07 -7.63
C GLY A 91 1.92 -11.24 -8.22
N MET A 92 2.54 -10.43 -7.38
CA MET A 92 3.56 -9.45 -7.77
C MET A 92 4.78 -10.07 -8.48
N TYR A 93 5.06 -11.36 -8.25
CA TYR A 93 6.24 -12.03 -8.80
C TYR A 93 5.98 -12.79 -10.10
N GLY A 94 4.73 -12.95 -10.53
CA GLY A 94 4.39 -13.67 -11.75
C GLY A 94 4.77 -15.16 -11.73
N LYS A 95 4.78 -15.78 -12.91
CA LYS A 95 5.23 -17.17 -13.12
C LYS A 95 6.68 -17.21 -13.59
N SER A 96 7.50 -17.92 -12.83
CA SER A 96 8.94 -18.09 -13.13
C SER A 96 9.17 -18.96 -14.37
N LEU A 97 10.07 -18.50 -15.24
CA LEU A 97 10.61 -19.20 -16.42
C LEU A 97 12.08 -19.59 -16.25
N ARG A 98 12.69 -19.31 -15.09
CA ARG A 98 14.13 -19.54 -14.84
C ARG A 98 14.54 -21.01 -14.99
N THR A 99 13.65 -21.95 -14.65
CA THR A 99 13.96 -23.39 -14.71
C THR A 99 13.88 -23.95 -16.13
N GLN A 100 13.14 -23.30 -17.01
CA GLN A 100 12.98 -23.65 -18.42
C GLN A 100 14.24 -23.28 -19.23
N ASN A 101 15.02 -22.30 -18.76
CA ASN A 101 16.28 -21.85 -19.38
C ASN A 101 16.15 -21.61 -20.90
N THR A 102 15.06 -20.94 -21.27
CA THR A 102 14.66 -20.74 -22.67
C THR A 102 14.63 -19.26 -23.02
N ASP A 103 14.88 -18.95 -24.28
CA ASP A 103 14.68 -17.62 -24.89
C ASP A 103 13.30 -17.49 -25.54
N LYS A 104 12.58 -18.60 -25.72
CA LYS A 104 11.23 -18.65 -26.28
C LYS A 104 10.30 -19.49 -25.40
N PHE A 105 9.10 -18.99 -25.15
CA PHE A 105 8.11 -19.70 -24.35
C PHE A 105 6.70 -19.43 -24.87
N SER A 106 5.91 -20.50 -25.02
CA SER A 106 4.51 -20.45 -25.44
C SER A 106 3.67 -21.19 -24.42
N VAL A 107 2.57 -20.58 -23.97
CA VAL A 107 1.70 -21.16 -22.94
C VAL A 107 0.25 -20.73 -23.17
N LYS A 108 -0.68 -21.63 -22.84
CA LYS A 108 -2.10 -21.33 -22.75
C LYS A 108 -2.44 -21.08 -21.29
N GLU A 109 -3.05 -19.95 -20.99
CA GLU A 109 -3.45 -19.58 -19.64
C GLU A 109 -4.94 -19.37 -19.57
N THR A 110 -5.57 -19.93 -18.55
CA THR A 110 -6.98 -19.68 -18.27
C THR A 110 -7.09 -18.56 -17.25
N ILE A 111 -7.87 -17.53 -17.58
CA ILE A 111 -8.08 -16.37 -16.72
C ILE A 111 -9.57 -16.13 -16.49
N GLN A 112 -9.92 -15.80 -15.24
CA GLN A 112 -11.26 -15.36 -14.90
C GLN A 112 -11.44 -13.87 -15.24
N LEU A 113 -12.65 -13.43 -15.55
CA LEU A 113 -13.00 -12.05 -15.86
C LEU A 113 -13.86 -11.45 -14.75
N SER A 114 -13.72 -10.15 -14.55
CA SER A 114 -14.56 -9.35 -13.67
C SER A 114 -15.78 -8.89 -14.44
N GLU A 115 -16.92 -8.75 -13.77
CA GLU A 115 -18.10 -8.14 -14.39
C GLU A 115 -17.75 -6.75 -15.00
N GLY A 116 -18.10 -6.56 -16.27
CA GLY A 116 -17.82 -5.35 -17.03
C GLY A 116 -16.55 -5.44 -17.89
N GLU A 117 -15.90 -4.31 -18.08
CA GLU A 117 -14.69 -4.21 -18.92
C GLU A 117 -13.47 -4.77 -18.16
N ASN A 118 -12.68 -5.58 -18.87
CA ASN A 118 -11.44 -6.17 -18.39
C ASN A 118 -10.29 -5.74 -19.30
N LYS A 119 -9.39 -4.91 -18.77
CA LYS A 119 -8.09 -4.60 -19.37
C LYS A 119 -7.11 -5.72 -19.03
N ILE A 120 -6.87 -6.62 -19.98
CA ILE A 120 -5.91 -7.71 -19.86
C ILE A 120 -4.56 -7.21 -20.36
N GLN A 121 -3.52 -7.30 -19.52
CA GLN A 121 -2.17 -6.93 -19.90
C GLN A 121 -1.22 -8.07 -19.64
N VAL A 122 -0.28 -8.30 -20.55
CA VAL A 122 0.71 -9.36 -20.43
C VAL A 122 2.09 -8.80 -20.73
N SER A 123 3.07 -9.17 -19.91
CA SER A 123 4.47 -8.92 -20.19
C SER A 123 5.35 -10.08 -19.73
N CYS A 124 6.55 -10.11 -20.28
CA CYS A 124 7.60 -11.01 -19.87
C CYS A 124 8.86 -10.22 -19.53
N LEU A 125 9.67 -10.79 -18.65
CA LEU A 125 10.89 -10.20 -18.17
C LEU A 125 12.04 -11.18 -18.43
N ASN A 126 13.18 -10.68 -18.86
CA ASN A 126 14.37 -11.50 -19.14
C ASN A 126 15.35 -11.53 -17.95
N GLU A 127 16.37 -12.38 -18.03
CA GLU A 127 17.39 -12.57 -16.98
C GLU A 127 18.26 -11.32 -16.71
N LYS A 128 18.11 -10.27 -17.54
CA LYS A 128 18.74 -8.96 -17.37
C LYS A 128 17.82 -7.92 -16.75
N GLY A 129 16.66 -8.33 -16.24
CA GLY A 129 15.70 -7.45 -15.60
C GLY A 129 14.94 -6.54 -16.56
N ALA A 130 15.02 -6.77 -17.87
CA ALA A 130 14.31 -5.98 -18.85
C ALA A 130 12.92 -6.61 -19.11
N GLU A 131 11.88 -5.80 -18.93
CA GLU A 131 10.48 -6.15 -19.20
C GLU A 131 10.12 -5.81 -20.65
N SER A 132 9.31 -6.65 -21.30
CA SER A 132 8.72 -6.35 -22.60
C SER A 132 7.77 -5.17 -22.50
N TYR A 133 7.40 -4.63 -23.66
CA TYR A 133 6.15 -3.87 -23.72
C TYR A 133 4.98 -4.76 -23.29
N LYS A 134 3.97 -4.12 -22.69
CA LYS A 134 2.75 -4.80 -22.27
C LYS A 134 1.82 -4.93 -23.45
N GLU A 135 1.60 -6.16 -23.90
CA GLU A 135 0.52 -6.46 -24.81
C GLU A 135 -0.79 -6.26 -24.03
N THR A 136 -1.73 -5.50 -24.59
CA THR A 136 -2.96 -5.10 -23.90
C THR A 136 -4.16 -5.40 -24.77
N GLU A 137 -5.10 -6.15 -24.19
CA GLU A 137 -6.36 -6.52 -24.82
C GLU A 137 -7.53 -6.13 -23.90
N TYR A 138 -8.68 -5.88 -24.52
CA TYR A 138 -9.91 -5.49 -23.81
C TYR A 138 -11.01 -6.49 -24.11
N ILE A 139 -11.67 -6.97 -23.06
CA ILE A 139 -12.83 -7.83 -23.16
C ILE A 139 -13.91 -7.40 -22.18
N THR A 140 -15.17 -7.47 -22.59
CA THR A 140 -16.30 -7.15 -21.72
C THR A 140 -17.02 -8.43 -21.34
N TYR A 141 -17.10 -8.69 -20.04
CA TYR A 141 -17.87 -9.79 -19.48
C TYR A 141 -19.22 -9.27 -18.98
N GLU A 142 -20.31 -9.77 -19.55
CA GLU A 142 -21.68 -9.47 -19.12
C GLU A 142 -22.35 -10.74 -18.56
N PRO A 143 -22.41 -10.91 -17.23
CA PRO A 143 -23.04 -12.08 -16.63
C PRO A 143 -24.54 -12.13 -16.96
N LYS A 144 -25.05 -13.35 -17.22
CA LYS A 144 -26.49 -13.59 -17.37
C LYS A 144 -27.30 -13.23 -16.12
N GLU A 145 -26.70 -13.45 -14.95
CA GLU A 145 -27.28 -13.12 -13.66
C GLU A 145 -26.27 -12.32 -12.84
N LYS A 146 -26.66 -11.12 -12.42
CA LYS A 146 -25.82 -10.30 -11.54
C LYS A 146 -25.84 -10.88 -10.14
N THR A 147 -24.65 -11.13 -9.58
CA THR A 147 -24.48 -11.53 -8.19
C THR A 147 -24.00 -10.34 -7.39
N LYS A 148 -24.39 -10.27 -6.11
CA LYS A 148 -23.84 -9.26 -5.21
C LYS A 148 -22.44 -9.70 -4.77
N PRO A 149 -21.49 -8.77 -4.62
CA PRO A 149 -20.17 -9.09 -4.09
C PRO A 149 -20.27 -9.46 -2.61
N ASP A 150 -19.33 -10.27 -2.14
CA ASP A 150 -19.02 -10.39 -0.72
C ASP A 150 -18.00 -9.33 -0.31
N LEU A 151 -18.04 -8.91 0.94
CA LEU A 151 -17.03 -8.04 1.55
C LEU A 151 -16.17 -8.83 2.53
N TYR A 152 -14.85 -8.70 2.41
CA TYR A 152 -13.88 -9.18 3.37
C TYR A 152 -13.15 -7.99 3.99
N LEU A 153 -13.36 -7.74 5.28
CA LEU A 153 -12.67 -6.70 6.02
C LEU A 153 -11.73 -7.34 7.05
N VAL A 154 -10.45 -6.99 6.98
CA VAL A 154 -9.44 -7.35 7.99
C VAL A 154 -8.99 -6.07 8.68
N ALA A 155 -9.30 -5.94 9.97
CA ALA A 155 -8.87 -4.83 10.81
C ALA A 155 -7.77 -5.27 11.77
N VAL A 156 -6.58 -4.65 11.68
CA VAL A 156 -5.43 -4.90 12.56
C VAL A 156 -5.12 -3.63 13.32
N SER A 157 -5.33 -3.63 14.64
CA SER A 157 -5.16 -2.40 15.43
C SER A 157 -4.48 -2.66 16.77
N VAL A 158 -3.55 -1.79 17.16
CA VAL A 158 -2.82 -1.90 18.44
C VAL A 158 -2.90 -0.60 19.22
N SER A 159 -3.58 -0.65 20.36
CA SER A 159 -3.67 0.44 21.33
C SER A 159 -2.82 0.14 22.56
N GLU A 160 -2.81 -1.11 23.01
CA GLU A 160 -2.06 -1.56 24.17
C GLU A 160 -0.81 -2.32 23.71
N TYR A 161 0.37 -1.79 24.04
CA TYR A 161 1.67 -2.41 23.80
C TYR A 161 2.21 -2.98 25.11
N MET A 162 3.13 -3.94 25.03
CA MET A 162 3.86 -4.42 26.22
C MET A 162 4.61 -3.28 26.92
N ASP A 163 5.18 -2.35 26.15
CA ASP A 163 5.61 -1.07 26.69
C ASP A 163 4.42 -0.11 26.81
N SER A 164 3.85 -0.05 28.01
CA SER A 164 2.69 0.81 28.30
C SER A 164 2.92 2.31 28.03
N THR A 165 4.17 2.77 27.94
CA THR A 165 4.47 4.18 27.61
C THR A 165 4.14 4.51 26.16
N MET A 166 4.09 3.48 25.30
CA MET A 166 3.78 3.58 23.88
C MET A 166 2.29 3.38 23.57
N ASN A 167 1.43 3.22 24.59
CA ASN A 167 0.00 3.00 24.38
C ASN A 167 -0.68 4.16 23.62
N LEU A 168 -1.55 3.79 22.68
CA LEU A 168 -2.41 4.69 21.93
C LEU A 168 -3.83 4.64 22.46
N LYS A 169 -4.56 5.74 22.34
CA LYS A 169 -5.88 5.84 22.97
C LYS A 169 -7.00 5.35 22.05
N TYR A 170 -6.85 5.50 20.74
CA TYR A 170 -7.96 5.32 19.80
C TYR A 170 -7.71 4.26 18.73
N ALA A 171 -6.48 3.82 18.46
CA ALA A 171 -6.19 2.83 17.42
C ALA A 171 -7.15 1.61 17.37
N VAL A 172 -7.37 0.89 18.48
CA VAL A 172 -8.32 -0.25 18.52
C VAL A 172 -9.77 0.20 18.41
N LYS A 173 -10.12 1.36 18.96
CA LYS A 173 -11.47 1.93 18.75
C LYS A 173 -11.71 2.21 17.27
N ASP A 174 -10.71 2.75 16.58
CA ASP A 174 -10.75 3.06 15.16
C ASP A 174 -11.01 1.80 14.32
N GLY A 175 -10.27 0.71 14.59
CA GLY A 175 -10.51 -0.58 13.96
C GLY A 175 -11.90 -1.15 14.24
N ARG A 176 -12.41 -0.99 15.47
CA ARG A 176 -13.78 -1.41 15.83
C ARG A 176 -14.84 -0.59 15.10
N ASP A 177 -14.66 0.71 14.98
CA ASP A 177 -15.61 1.59 14.30
C ASP A 177 -15.67 1.27 12.80
N MET A 178 -14.52 1.01 12.16
CA MET A 178 -14.45 0.54 10.78
C MET A 178 -15.18 -0.80 10.59
N ALA A 179 -14.91 -1.78 11.45
CA ALA A 179 -15.60 -3.07 11.42
C ALA A 179 -17.12 -2.90 11.59
N ASN A 180 -17.56 -2.10 12.57
CA ASN A 180 -18.97 -1.85 12.84
C ASN A 180 -19.68 -1.09 11.71
N LEU A 181 -18.98 -0.20 11.01
CA LEU A 181 -19.53 0.53 9.86
C LEU A 181 -19.90 -0.45 8.74
N PHE A 182 -18.95 -1.29 8.31
CA PHE A 182 -19.17 -2.23 7.22
C PHE A 182 -20.07 -3.41 7.61
N ALA A 183 -20.06 -3.83 8.88
CA ALA A 183 -20.97 -4.87 9.40
C ALA A 183 -22.45 -4.51 9.21
N GLN A 184 -22.80 -3.22 9.16
CA GLN A 184 -24.19 -2.78 8.97
C GLN A 184 -24.71 -3.09 7.56
N ASN A 185 -23.82 -3.33 6.58
CA ASN A 185 -24.17 -3.55 5.18
C ASN A 185 -25.21 -2.52 4.68
N THR A 186 -24.93 -1.23 4.94
CA THR A 186 -25.85 -0.14 4.61
C THR A 186 -26.21 -0.18 3.12
N GLY A 187 -27.51 -0.15 2.82
CA GLY A 187 -27.99 -0.24 1.44
C GLY A 187 -28.05 -1.67 0.87
N ASN A 188 -27.81 -2.71 1.69
CA ASN A 188 -27.86 -4.12 1.29
C ASN A 188 -26.97 -4.42 0.07
N ARG A 189 -25.76 -3.87 0.11
CA ARG A 189 -24.80 -3.87 -0.99
C ARG A 189 -24.16 -5.25 -1.20
N TYR A 190 -23.75 -5.86 -0.10
CA TYR A 190 -23.04 -7.14 -0.11
C TYR A 190 -24.02 -8.30 0.10
N GLU A 191 -23.70 -9.46 -0.49
CA GLU A 191 -24.39 -10.71 -0.15
C GLU A 191 -24.00 -11.14 1.26
N ASN A 192 -22.69 -11.25 1.52
CA ASN A 192 -22.13 -11.53 2.84
C ASN A 192 -21.06 -10.50 3.23
N VAL A 193 -20.92 -10.28 4.54
CA VAL A 193 -19.86 -9.44 5.12
C VAL A 193 -19.05 -10.29 6.10
N TYR A 194 -17.79 -10.54 5.75
CA TYR A 194 -16.82 -11.29 6.54
C TYR A 194 -15.85 -10.31 7.21
N ILE A 195 -15.87 -10.27 8.53
CA ILE A 195 -15.00 -9.39 9.30
C ILE A 195 -14.00 -10.24 10.10
N ASP A 196 -12.73 -9.88 10.01
CA ASP A 196 -11.67 -10.35 10.89
C ASP A 196 -11.06 -9.18 11.65
N THR A 197 -10.88 -9.34 12.95
CA THR A 197 -10.32 -8.29 13.80
C THR A 197 -9.18 -8.84 14.64
N LEU A 198 -7.99 -8.26 14.50
CA LEU A 198 -6.83 -8.52 15.32
C LEU A 198 -6.55 -7.26 16.15
N PHE A 199 -6.80 -7.34 17.45
CA PHE A 199 -6.61 -6.22 18.38
C PHE A 199 -5.61 -6.55 19.49
N ASP A 200 -4.80 -5.55 19.83
CA ASP A 200 -3.83 -5.57 20.92
C ASP A 200 -3.01 -6.88 20.91
N SER A 201 -3.08 -7.69 21.97
CA SER A 201 -2.32 -8.93 22.12
C SER A 201 -2.52 -9.96 21.01
N ASN A 202 -3.57 -9.83 20.19
CA ASN A 202 -3.78 -10.69 19.02
C ASN A 202 -3.00 -10.22 17.78
N VAL A 203 -2.45 -9.01 17.78
CA VAL A 203 -1.58 -8.50 16.71
C VAL A 203 -0.17 -9.04 16.92
N THR A 204 0.04 -10.24 16.39
CA THR A 204 1.33 -10.92 16.29
C THR A 204 1.64 -11.21 14.83
N ILE A 205 2.91 -11.44 14.50
CA ILE A 205 3.34 -11.79 13.13
C ILE A 205 2.56 -13.01 12.61
N ASP A 206 2.39 -14.04 13.44
CA ASP A 206 1.70 -15.28 13.07
C ASP A 206 0.22 -15.06 12.81
N ASN A 207 -0.48 -14.33 13.69
CA ASN A 207 -1.91 -14.07 13.52
C ASN A 207 -2.19 -13.18 12.32
N VAL A 208 -1.36 -12.16 12.09
CA VAL A 208 -1.49 -11.29 10.92
C VAL A 208 -1.22 -12.09 9.64
N SER A 209 -0.22 -12.97 9.62
CA SER A 209 0.02 -13.88 8.49
C SER A 209 -1.17 -14.79 8.21
N ALA A 210 -1.81 -15.31 9.27
CA ALA A 210 -2.98 -16.18 9.16
C ALA A 210 -4.25 -15.45 8.68
N ALA A 211 -4.32 -14.11 8.86
CA ALA A 211 -5.48 -13.32 8.42
C ALA A 211 -5.74 -13.40 6.90
N LYS A 212 -4.71 -13.73 6.11
CA LYS A 212 -4.83 -13.97 4.67
C LYS A 212 -5.82 -15.09 4.32
N THR A 213 -6.04 -16.06 5.20
CA THR A 213 -6.87 -17.23 4.89
C THR A 213 -8.30 -16.86 4.50
N LYS A 214 -8.92 -15.85 5.13
CA LYS A 214 -10.31 -15.47 4.82
C LYS A 214 -10.43 -14.78 3.45
N PRO A 215 -9.65 -13.74 3.12
CA PRO A 215 -9.65 -13.16 1.77
C PRO A 215 -9.32 -14.16 0.65
N MET A 216 -8.67 -15.29 0.94
CA MET A 216 -8.35 -16.30 -0.08
C MET A 216 -9.58 -17.03 -0.62
N ALA A 217 -10.70 -16.97 0.10
CA ALA A 217 -11.97 -17.55 -0.33
C ALA A 217 -12.82 -16.60 -1.20
N SER A 218 -12.34 -15.37 -1.45
CA SER A 218 -13.06 -14.38 -2.27
C SER A 218 -13.20 -14.82 -3.73
N ARG A 219 -14.21 -14.30 -4.43
CA ARG A 219 -14.31 -14.28 -5.90
C ARG A 219 -13.64 -13.04 -6.49
N VAL A 220 -13.46 -13.02 -7.81
CA VAL A 220 -12.79 -11.91 -8.53
C VAL A 220 -13.45 -10.55 -8.33
N ASP A 221 -14.78 -10.52 -8.21
CA ASP A 221 -15.57 -9.29 -8.06
C ASP A 221 -15.92 -8.92 -6.62
N ASP A 222 -15.52 -9.74 -5.65
CA ASP A 222 -15.63 -9.45 -4.23
C ASP A 222 -14.67 -8.33 -3.81
N GLU A 223 -14.96 -7.73 -2.67
CA GLU A 223 -14.23 -6.57 -2.16
C GLU A 223 -13.42 -6.93 -0.92
N VAL A 224 -12.18 -6.45 -0.86
CA VAL A 224 -11.28 -6.69 0.28
C VAL A 224 -10.75 -5.37 0.82
N ILE A 225 -10.98 -5.14 2.12
CA ILE A 225 -10.52 -3.98 2.86
C ILE A 225 -9.55 -4.45 3.93
N LEU A 226 -8.27 -4.09 3.79
CA LEU A 226 -7.30 -4.18 4.87
C LEU A 226 -7.24 -2.82 5.57
N TYR A 227 -7.55 -2.79 6.86
CA TYR A 227 -7.44 -1.59 7.69
C TYR A 227 -6.43 -1.84 8.81
N VAL A 228 -5.46 -0.94 8.94
CA VAL A 228 -4.39 -1.04 9.94
C VAL A 228 -4.27 0.27 10.72
N SER A 229 -4.21 0.21 12.05
CA SER A 229 -4.00 1.39 12.90
C SER A 229 -3.10 1.14 14.12
N GLY A 230 -2.11 2.01 14.33
CA GLY A 230 -1.13 1.83 15.40
C GLY A 230 0.19 2.56 15.12
N HIS A 231 1.28 2.12 15.77
CA HIS A 231 2.62 2.65 15.51
C HIS A 231 3.25 2.01 14.29
N GLY A 232 3.99 2.82 13.52
CA GLY A 232 4.95 2.37 12.52
C GLY A 232 6.36 2.78 12.94
N LEU A 233 7.34 1.97 12.59
CA LEU A 233 8.76 2.22 12.89
C LEU A 233 9.61 1.92 11.67
N LEU A 234 10.75 2.59 11.59
CA LEU A 234 11.83 2.25 10.68
C LEU A 234 12.96 1.59 11.48
N ASP A 235 13.59 0.58 10.90
CA ASP A 235 14.88 0.09 11.40
C ASP A 235 16.03 0.97 10.88
N ASP A 236 17.27 0.64 11.27
CA ASP A 236 18.48 1.32 10.83
C ASP A 236 18.67 1.31 9.31
N ASN A 237 18.06 0.35 8.61
CA ASN A 237 18.10 0.26 7.15
C ASN A 237 16.98 1.06 6.49
N LEU A 238 16.11 1.74 7.24
CA LEU A 238 14.89 2.40 6.75
C LEU A 238 13.85 1.41 6.18
N ASP A 239 13.78 0.19 6.72
CA ASP A 239 12.69 -0.75 6.47
C ASP A 239 11.52 -0.49 7.41
N PHE A 240 10.31 -0.39 6.84
CA PHE A 240 9.10 -0.12 7.61
C PHE A 240 8.52 -1.37 8.28
N TYR A 241 8.19 -1.21 9.56
CA TYR A 241 7.52 -2.19 10.38
C TYR A 241 6.31 -1.59 11.10
N PHE A 242 5.17 -2.24 10.99
CA PHE A 242 4.01 -1.98 11.84
C PHE A 242 4.21 -2.65 13.21
N ALA A 243 3.96 -1.90 14.29
CA ALA A 243 4.20 -2.38 15.64
C ALA A 243 3.16 -3.44 16.05
N SER A 244 3.66 -4.63 16.38
CA SER A 244 2.88 -5.67 17.06
C SER A 244 2.69 -5.33 18.54
N HIS A 245 1.86 -6.10 19.25
CA HIS A 245 1.68 -5.90 20.69
C HIS A 245 2.98 -6.00 21.50
N ASN A 246 3.86 -6.93 21.11
CA ASN A 246 5.13 -7.21 21.77
C ASN A 246 6.32 -6.52 21.08
N MET A 247 6.07 -5.41 20.38
CA MET A 247 7.08 -4.63 19.66
C MET A 247 8.26 -4.27 20.57
N ASP A 248 9.47 -4.43 20.02
CA ASP A 248 10.67 -3.80 20.56
C ASP A 248 10.88 -2.50 19.78
N PHE A 249 10.65 -1.36 20.44
CA PHE A 249 10.76 -0.04 19.80
C PHE A 249 12.21 0.38 19.54
N SER A 250 13.20 -0.35 20.08
CA SER A 250 14.63 -0.16 19.81
C SER A 250 15.17 -1.06 18.70
N ASP A 251 14.49 -2.17 18.42
CA ASP A 251 14.83 -3.12 17.36
C ASP A 251 13.53 -3.60 16.67
N PRO A 252 12.92 -2.75 15.82
CA PRO A 252 11.62 -3.02 15.22
C PRO A 252 11.63 -4.25 14.31
N ALA A 253 12.79 -4.67 13.77
CA ALA A 253 12.90 -5.82 12.88
C ALA A 253 12.60 -7.16 13.58
N LYS A 254 12.74 -7.22 14.91
CA LYS A 254 12.59 -8.46 15.69
C LYS A 254 11.14 -8.90 15.87
N TYR A 255 10.25 -7.96 16.14
CA TYR A 255 8.83 -8.23 16.44
C TYR A 255 7.85 -7.39 15.62
N GLY A 256 8.35 -6.48 14.79
CA GLY A 256 7.54 -5.69 13.88
C GLY A 256 7.00 -6.52 12.73
N ILE A 257 5.83 -6.12 12.25
CA ILE A 257 5.20 -6.68 11.07
C ILE A 257 5.67 -5.88 9.86
N SER A 258 6.49 -6.51 9.01
CA SER A 258 7.00 -5.84 7.81
C SER A 258 5.87 -5.38 6.88
N TYR A 259 6.11 -4.29 6.14
CA TYR A 259 5.19 -3.85 5.09
C TYR A 259 4.88 -4.95 4.07
N ASP A 260 5.89 -5.72 3.67
CA ASP A 260 5.76 -6.79 2.68
C ASP A 260 4.82 -7.90 3.17
N LEU A 261 4.75 -8.14 4.49
CA LEU A 261 3.77 -9.05 5.08
C LEU A 261 2.35 -8.50 4.96
N LEU A 262 2.13 -7.21 5.27
CA LEU A 262 0.82 -6.56 5.17
C LEU A 262 0.32 -6.52 3.72
N GLU A 263 1.17 -6.09 2.78
CA GLU A 263 0.85 -6.12 1.34
C GLU A 263 0.65 -7.57 0.84
N GLY A 264 1.41 -8.52 1.40
CA GLY A 264 1.28 -9.95 1.15
C GLY A 264 -0.09 -10.54 1.52
N LEU A 265 -0.87 -9.89 2.40
CA LEU A 265 -2.25 -10.28 2.68
C LEU A 265 -3.19 -10.01 1.49
N LEU A 266 -2.84 -9.04 0.65
CA LEU A 266 -3.62 -8.61 -0.52
C LEU A 266 -3.06 -9.16 -1.84
N ASP A 267 -1.81 -9.61 -1.83
CA ASP A 267 -1.19 -10.29 -2.96
C ASP A 267 -1.74 -11.69 -3.18
N SER A 268 -1.86 -12.12 -4.44
CA SER A 268 -2.27 -13.47 -4.83
C SER A 268 -3.67 -13.90 -4.34
N ILE A 269 -4.53 -12.96 -3.91
CA ILE A 269 -5.93 -13.23 -3.55
C ILE A 269 -6.80 -13.08 -4.81
N PRO A 270 -7.91 -13.84 -4.95
CA PRO A 270 -8.73 -13.76 -6.16
C PRO A 270 -9.38 -12.38 -6.38
N ALA A 271 -9.85 -11.73 -5.31
CA ALA A 271 -10.48 -10.42 -5.38
C ALA A 271 -9.58 -9.36 -6.01
N ARG A 272 -10.16 -8.57 -6.91
CA ARG A 272 -9.45 -7.47 -7.59
C ARG A 272 -9.74 -6.11 -6.95
N LYS A 273 -10.90 -5.95 -6.34
CA LYS A 273 -11.31 -4.73 -5.65
C LYS A 273 -10.71 -4.72 -4.25
N LYS A 274 -9.52 -4.14 -4.13
CA LYS A 274 -8.71 -4.17 -2.90
C LYS A 274 -8.32 -2.77 -2.48
N ILE A 275 -8.53 -2.46 -1.20
CA ILE A 275 -8.07 -1.21 -0.60
C ILE A 275 -7.31 -1.52 0.70
N PHE A 276 -6.17 -0.86 0.87
CA PHE A 276 -5.37 -0.90 2.08
C PHE A 276 -5.38 0.50 2.71
N LEU A 277 -6.02 0.61 3.87
CA LEU A 277 -6.12 1.83 4.67
C LEU A 277 -5.16 1.72 5.85
N MET A 278 -4.14 2.60 5.92
CA MET A 278 -3.11 2.55 6.95
C MET A 278 -3.05 3.85 7.76
N ASP A 279 -3.54 3.79 9.00
CA ASP A 279 -3.44 4.83 10.03
C ASP A 279 -2.25 4.53 10.96
N ALA A 280 -1.04 4.53 10.38
CA ALA A 280 0.20 4.29 11.13
C ALA A 280 1.29 5.28 10.72
N CYS A 281 1.96 5.87 11.72
CA CYS A 281 3.02 6.86 11.57
C CYS A 281 4.32 6.40 12.23
N HIS A 282 5.45 6.98 11.79
CA HIS A 282 6.78 6.80 12.39
C HIS A 282 6.81 7.33 13.84
N SER A 283 7.07 6.47 14.82
CA SER A 283 7.13 6.86 16.24
C SER A 283 8.55 7.05 16.79
N GLY A 284 9.60 6.84 15.99
CA GLY A 284 10.97 6.66 16.46
C GLY A 284 12.01 7.62 15.88
N GLU A 285 11.86 8.93 16.08
CA GLU A 285 12.95 9.91 16.36
C GLU A 285 12.36 11.32 16.30
N VAL A 286 12.54 12.10 17.36
CA VAL A 286 12.18 13.52 17.40
C VAL A 286 13.48 14.28 17.56
N ASP A 287 13.92 14.93 16.48
CA ASP A 287 15.04 15.84 16.57
C ASP A 287 14.62 17.10 17.35
N LYS A 288 15.27 17.36 18.48
CA LYS A 288 14.85 18.39 19.45
C LYS A 288 14.92 19.80 18.85
N GLU A 289 15.74 20.03 17.83
CA GLU A 289 15.94 21.35 17.23
C GLU A 289 14.70 21.92 16.52
N ASN A 290 13.90 21.08 15.85
CA ASN A 290 12.66 21.53 15.19
C ASN A 290 11.46 21.71 16.13
N THR A 291 11.60 21.26 17.38
CA THR A 291 10.55 21.41 18.40
C THR A 291 10.47 22.85 18.92
N ALA A 292 11.62 23.55 19.01
CA ALA A 292 11.69 24.94 19.49
C ALA A 292 11.11 25.96 18.49
N VAL A 293 11.21 25.68 17.18
CA VAL A 293 10.59 26.52 16.13
C VAL A 293 9.07 26.35 16.12
N SER A 294 8.58 25.14 16.40
CA SER A 294 7.15 24.85 16.51
C SER A 294 6.50 25.53 17.72
N ASP A 295 7.17 25.55 18.87
CA ASP A 295 6.71 26.29 20.07
C ASP A 295 6.66 27.81 19.86
N SER A 296 7.55 28.35 19.01
CA SER A 296 7.59 29.79 18.70
C SER A 296 6.46 30.23 17.76
N LEU A 297 5.99 29.36 16.86
CA LEU A 297 4.81 29.60 16.02
C LEU A 297 3.50 29.53 16.83
N LEU A 298 3.44 28.65 17.83
CA LEU A 298 2.28 28.48 18.73
C LEU A 298 1.99 29.72 19.60
N ALA A 299 3.01 30.54 19.88
CA ALA A 299 2.83 31.78 20.64
C ALA A 299 2.25 32.94 19.79
N ILE A 300 2.28 32.84 18.47
CA ILE A 300 1.88 33.93 17.56
C ILE A 300 0.42 33.79 17.11
N GLU A 301 -0.11 32.56 16.99
CA GLU A 301 -1.53 32.32 16.70
C GLU A 301 -2.32 32.01 17.98
N GLY A 302 -2.89 33.06 18.57
CA GLY A 302 -3.78 33.00 19.74
C GLY A 302 -5.12 32.29 19.49
N GLY A 303 -5.10 31.03 19.06
CA GLY A 303 -6.27 30.21 18.79
C GLY A 303 -6.56 29.25 19.95
N LYS A 304 -7.65 29.52 20.68
CA LYS A 304 -8.30 28.53 21.55
C LYS A 304 -8.72 27.33 20.68
N ASN A 305 -8.04 26.18 20.76
CA ASN A 305 -8.62 24.84 20.51
C ASN A 305 -7.68 23.73 21.01
N GLY A 306 -8.25 22.72 21.66
CA GLY A 306 -7.60 21.78 22.57
C GLY A 306 -6.85 20.63 21.91
N LEU A 307 -6.10 20.90 20.83
CA LEU A 307 -5.28 19.90 20.14
C LEU A 307 -4.07 19.55 21.02
N LYS A 308 -4.08 18.35 21.63
CA LYS A 308 -2.98 17.84 22.45
C LYS A 308 -2.07 16.98 21.58
N THR A 309 -0.86 17.47 21.32
CA THR A 309 0.27 16.64 20.92
C THR A 309 0.83 15.96 22.17
N TYR A 310 0.99 14.63 22.15
CA TYR A 310 1.73 13.92 23.19
C TYR A 310 3.22 14.00 22.83
N THR A 311 3.95 14.92 23.47
CA THR A 311 5.41 14.97 23.44
C THR A 311 5.93 14.40 24.76
N TYR A 312 6.70 13.31 24.70
CA TYR A 312 7.41 12.81 25.88
C TYR A 312 8.70 13.61 26.07
N ARG A 313 8.82 14.25 27.24
CA ARG A 313 10.11 14.70 27.78
C ARG A 313 10.89 13.48 28.28
N GLY A 314 11.61 12.82 27.37
CA GLY A 314 12.67 11.87 27.71
C GLY A 314 13.91 12.63 28.21
N GLY A 315 14.47 12.17 29.34
CA GLY A 315 15.46 12.86 30.17
C GLY A 315 16.80 13.21 29.50
N ASP A 316 17.59 13.99 30.24
CA ASP A 316 18.94 14.44 29.88
C ASP A 316 19.79 13.30 29.30
N MET A 317 19.92 13.30 27.98
CA MET A 317 20.98 12.62 27.25
C MET A 317 21.72 13.71 26.51
N THR A 318 23.03 13.75 26.76
CA THR A 318 23.99 14.72 26.26
C THR A 318 23.97 14.80 24.73
N GLU A 319 24.08 16.03 24.23
CA GLU A 319 24.27 16.38 22.82
C GLU A 319 25.30 15.45 22.15
N GLU A 320 24.85 14.59 21.24
CA GLU A 320 25.70 14.08 20.18
C GLU A 320 25.33 14.85 18.90
N GLU A 321 26.25 15.67 18.41
CA GLU A 321 26.24 16.24 17.06
C GLU A 321 26.33 15.09 16.03
N GLY A 322 25.21 14.42 15.78
CA GLY A 322 25.08 13.39 14.76
C GLY A 322 24.63 13.98 13.43
N SER A 323 25.44 13.83 12.39
CA SER A 323 25.12 14.13 10.99
C SER A 323 24.08 13.14 10.42
N GLY A 324 22.85 13.17 10.95
CA GLY A 324 21.74 12.31 10.51
C GLY A 324 20.96 12.90 9.34
N LEU A 325 20.35 12.06 8.51
CA LEU A 325 19.32 12.50 7.56
C LEU A 325 18.15 13.13 8.35
N GLY A 326 17.82 14.40 8.08
CA GLY A 326 16.67 15.05 8.70
C GLY A 326 15.36 14.31 8.41
N LEU A 327 14.45 14.26 9.40
CA LEU A 327 13.16 13.54 9.37
C LEU A 327 12.32 13.77 8.10
N GLN A 328 12.38 14.98 7.54
CA GLN A 328 11.66 15.32 6.32
C GLN A 328 12.23 14.61 5.07
N ASN A 329 13.55 14.44 5.00
CA ASN A 329 14.20 13.67 3.93
C ASN A 329 13.92 12.18 4.08
N SER A 330 13.88 11.65 5.31
CA SER A 330 13.50 10.25 5.57
C SER A 330 12.03 9.98 5.21
N PHE A 331 11.14 10.96 5.38
CA PHE A 331 9.74 10.88 4.98
C PHE A 331 9.56 10.96 3.46
N GLU A 332 10.28 11.83 2.76
CA GLU A 332 10.30 11.85 1.30
C GLU A 332 10.90 10.57 0.72
N LEU A 333 11.96 10.03 1.34
CA LEU A 333 12.52 8.74 0.99
C LEU A 333 11.53 7.60 1.26
N MET A 334 10.79 7.63 2.37
CA MET A 334 9.70 6.69 2.61
C MET A 334 8.65 6.80 1.51
N GLN A 335 8.21 8.01 1.16
CA GLN A 335 7.29 8.21 0.05
C GLN A 335 7.84 7.66 -1.26
N GLU A 336 9.14 7.76 -1.55
CA GLU A 336 9.75 7.15 -2.73
C GLU A 336 9.87 5.62 -2.64
N LEU A 337 10.18 5.07 -1.45
CA LEU A 337 10.22 3.64 -1.18
C LEU A 337 8.82 3.03 -1.35
N PHE A 338 7.79 3.73 -0.85
CA PHE A 338 6.38 3.39 -0.99
C PHE A 338 5.82 3.73 -2.38
N ALA A 339 6.32 4.73 -3.10
CA ALA A 339 5.85 5.11 -4.44
C ALA A 339 6.47 4.25 -5.55
N ASN A 340 7.17 3.16 -5.20
CA ASN A 340 7.88 2.39 -6.19
C ASN A 340 6.97 1.79 -7.27
N LEU A 341 7.46 1.92 -8.49
CA LEU A 341 6.83 1.73 -9.80
C LEU A 341 6.54 0.27 -10.19
N ASN A 342 6.74 -0.70 -9.29
CA ASN A 342 6.30 -2.07 -9.53
C ASN A 342 4.85 -2.17 -9.06
N ARG A 343 3.94 -2.59 -9.95
CA ARG A 343 2.57 -2.94 -9.59
C ARG A 343 2.65 -4.02 -8.52
N GLY A 344 2.38 -3.66 -7.27
CA GLY A 344 2.33 -4.54 -6.11
C GLY A 344 1.11 -5.45 -6.22
N SER A 345 0.37 -5.59 -5.13
CA SER A 345 -0.81 -6.45 -5.13
C SER A 345 -1.95 -5.96 -6.05
N GLY A 346 -1.87 -4.74 -6.62
CA GLY A 346 -2.96 -4.10 -7.34
C GLY A 346 -4.00 -3.45 -6.41
N ALA A 347 -3.71 -3.41 -5.10
CA ALA A 347 -4.54 -2.73 -4.12
C ALA A 347 -4.30 -1.21 -4.14
N VAL A 348 -5.36 -0.45 -3.88
CA VAL A 348 -5.25 0.98 -3.65
C VAL A 348 -4.80 1.20 -2.21
N VAL A 349 -3.62 1.79 -2.01
CA VAL A 349 -3.09 2.06 -0.66
C VAL A 349 -3.30 3.53 -0.32
N ILE A 350 -4.05 3.78 0.74
CA ILE A 350 -4.24 5.12 1.32
C ILE A 350 -3.64 5.09 2.72
N SER A 351 -2.55 5.82 2.93
CA SER A 351 -1.86 5.90 4.21
C SER A 351 -1.81 7.33 4.71
N ALA A 352 -1.93 7.52 6.02
CA ALA A 352 -1.76 8.83 6.63
C ALA A 352 -0.49 8.88 7.44
N ALA A 353 0.62 9.20 6.79
CA ALA A 353 1.89 9.41 7.47
C ALA A 353 2.06 10.91 7.79
N ALA A 354 2.29 11.25 9.06
CA ALA A 354 2.55 12.63 9.46
C ALA A 354 4.04 12.95 9.27
N GLY A 355 4.32 14.01 8.50
CA GLY A 355 5.66 14.37 8.05
C GLY A 355 6.52 15.11 9.06
N ASN A 356 6.27 14.96 10.38
CA ASN A 356 7.11 15.47 11.48
C ASN A 356 6.59 15.06 12.89
N SER A 357 5.60 14.15 13.01
CA SER A 357 5.02 13.77 14.33
C SER A 357 4.11 12.53 14.23
N TYR A 358 3.67 12.01 15.39
CA TYR A 358 2.77 10.87 15.55
C TYR A 358 1.43 11.00 14.82
N ALA A 359 0.74 9.87 14.58
CA ALA A 359 -0.66 9.87 14.16
C ALA A 359 -1.49 10.72 15.14
N LEU A 360 -2.18 11.74 14.61
CA LEU A 360 -2.86 12.71 15.46
C LEU A 360 -4.20 12.15 15.96
N GLU A 361 -4.26 11.90 17.26
CA GLU A 361 -5.46 11.49 17.99
C GLU A 361 -6.05 12.68 18.77
N SER A 362 -7.38 12.85 18.77
CA SER A 362 -8.01 13.90 19.57
C SER A 362 -9.29 13.45 20.27
N LYS A 363 -9.56 14.05 21.44
CA LYS A 363 -10.84 13.86 22.14
C LYS A 363 -12.02 14.46 21.38
N GLU A 364 -11.77 15.47 20.54
CA GLU A 364 -12.80 16.14 19.75
C GLU A 364 -13.31 15.24 18.62
N TRP A 365 -12.40 14.50 17.99
CA TRP A 365 -12.74 13.51 16.96
C TRP A 365 -13.14 12.16 17.55
N ASN A 366 -12.65 11.86 18.76
CA ASN A 366 -12.84 10.58 19.44
C ASN A 366 -12.28 9.37 18.65
N ASN A 367 -11.33 9.64 17.74
CA ASN A 367 -10.71 8.72 16.79
C ASN A 367 -9.34 9.31 16.38
N GLY A 368 -8.49 8.53 15.71
CA GLY A 368 -7.39 9.06 14.90
C GLY A 368 -7.94 9.94 13.75
N VAL A 369 -7.22 10.99 13.35
CA VAL A 369 -7.72 11.96 12.36
C VAL A 369 -8.03 11.33 10.99
N PHE A 370 -7.23 10.34 10.57
CA PHE A 370 -7.44 9.65 9.31
C PHE A 370 -8.68 8.78 9.36
N THR A 371 -8.82 7.98 10.41
CA THR A 371 -10.03 7.18 10.64
C THR A 371 -11.27 8.07 10.75
N TYR A 372 -11.19 9.16 11.51
CA TYR A 372 -12.28 10.13 11.61
C TYR A 372 -12.70 10.67 10.23
N ALA A 373 -11.73 11.04 9.39
CA ALA A 373 -12.01 11.51 8.04
C ALA A 373 -12.73 10.43 7.22
N ILE A 374 -12.25 9.18 7.21
CA ILE A 374 -12.91 8.08 6.50
C ILE A 374 -14.35 7.89 6.99
N LEU A 375 -14.54 7.70 8.30
CA LEU A 375 -15.86 7.44 8.88
C LEU A 375 -16.83 8.59 8.58
N ASN A 376 -16.39 9.84 8.73
CA ASN A 376 -17.22 11.01 8.43
C ASN A 376 -17.57 11.08 6.93
N GLY A 377 -16.57 10.89 6.06
CA GLY A 377 -16.74 10.89 4.61
C GLY A 377 -17.78 9.88 4.13
N LEU A 378 -17.77 8.67 4.70
CA LEU A 378 -18.70 7.60 4.36
C LEU A 378 -20.09 7.80 4.99
N ILE A 379 -20.17 8.04 6.29
CA ILE A 379 -21.45 8.13 7.02
C ILE A 379 -22.25 9.36 6.60
N ASN A 380 -21.60 10.51 6.50
CA ASN A 380 -22.27 11.77 6.16
C ASN A 380 -22.29 12.02 4.65
N LYS A 381 -21.73 11.09 3.85
CA LYS A 381 -21.55 11.22 2.40
C LYS A 381 -20.78 12.48 1.98
N GLU A 382 -19.91 13.00 2.84
CA GLU A 382 -19.04 14.14 2.47
C GLU A 382 -17.98 13.74 1.43
N ALA A 383 -17.68 12.45 1.31
CA ALA A 383 -16.77 11.93 0.29
C ALA A 383 -17.43 11.71 -1.08
N ASP A 384 -18.77 11.81 -1.20
CA ASP A 384 -19.50 11.79 -2.47
C ASP A 384 -19.34 13.17 -3.14
N GLN A 385 -18.29 13.33 -3.95
CA GLN A 385 -17.90 14.63 -4.50
C GLN A 385 -18.76 15.01 -5.71
N ASN A 386 -19.22 14.03 -6.46
CA ASN A 386 -20.07 14.23 -7.64
C ASN A 386 -21.58 14.25 -7.31
N GLN A 387 -21.97 13.88 -6.08
CA GLN A 387 -23.33 13.83 -5.55
C GLN A 387 -24.24 12.81 -6.24
N ASP A 388 -23.68 11.71 -6.76
CA ASP A 388 -24.44 10.64 -7.41
C ASP A 388 -25.02 9.61 -6.41
N GLY A 389 -24.69 9.75 -5.13
CA GLY A 389 -25.16 8.90 -4.05
C GLY A 389 -24.29 7.66 -3.79
N GLN A 390 -23.23 7.47 -4.57
CA GLN A 390 -22.18 6.47 -4.42
C GLN A 390 -20.89 7.17 -4.00
N ILE A 391 -20.00 6.46 -3.31
CA ILE A 391 -18.66 6.96 -3.05
C ILE A 391 -17.70 6.02 -3.74
N MET A 392 -16.95 6.51 -4.71
CA MET A 392 -15.90 5.75 -5.40
C MET A 392 -14.60 5.75 -4.59
N VAL A 393 -13.70 4.80 -4.86
CA VAL A 393 -12.37 4.77 -4.23
C VAL A 393 -11.59 6.05 -4.52
N SER A 394 -11.68 6.56 -5.75
CA SER A 394 -11.05 7.81 -6.16
C SER A 394 -11.54 9.02 -5.34
N GLU A 395 -12.84 9.09 -5.07
CA GLU A 395 -13.48 10.16 -4.31
C GLU A 395 -13.16 10.06 -2.82
N LEU A 396 -13.26 8.85 -2.24
CA LEU A 396 -12.86 8.62 -0.84
C LEU A 396 -11.42 9.06 -0.61
N ARG A 397 -10.51 8.68 -1.52
CA ARG A 397 -9.12 9.10 -1.46
C ARG A 397 -8.97 10.61 -1.51
N ALA A 398 -9.55 11.26 -2.51
CA ALA A 398 -9.45 12.70 -2.68
C ALA A 398 -10.00 13.44 -1.45
N TYR A 399 -11.13 12.98 -0.92
CA TYR A 399 -11.72 13.53 0.30
C TYR A 399 -10.79 13.35 1.51
N VAL A 400 -10.31 12.14 1.77
CA VAL A 400 -9.49 11.85 2.96
C VAL A 400 -8.18 12.64 2.96
N ILE A 401 -7.48 12.73 1.82
CA ILE A 401 -6.25 13.53 1.70
C ILE A 401 -6.52 14.98 2.08
N ASN A 402 -7.53 15.60 1.45
CA ASN A 402 -7.88 17.00 1.70
C ASN A 402 -8.36 17.22 3.13
N LYS A 403 -9.21 16.32 3.66
CA LYS A 403 -9.82 16.47 4.98
C LYS A 403 -8.78 16.35 6.09
N VAL A 404 -7.86 15.39 6.00
CA VAL A 404 -6.79 15.23 7.00
C VAL A 404 -5.83 16.42 6.94
N GLU A 405 -5.43 16.89 5.75
CA GLU A 405 -4.57 18.07 5.63
C GLU A 405 -5.25 19.30 6.25
N GLN A 406 -6.55 19.50 5.99
CA GLN A 406 -7.34 20.59 6.57
C GLN A 406 -7.45 20.49 8.10
N LEU A 407 -7.82 19.32 8.63
CA LEU A 407 -8.03 19.10 10.07
C LEU A 407 -6.73 19.21 10.88
N THR A 408 -5.60 18.91 10.26
CA THR A 408 -4.29 18.95 10.91
C THR A 408 -3.51 20.23 10.65
N HIS A 409 -4.05 21.14 9.82
CA HIS A 409 -3.37 22.34 9.33
C HIS A 409 -2.04 22.01 8.64
N GLY A 410 -2.02 20.96 7.82
CA GLY A 410 -0.83 20.52 7.09
C GLY A 410 0.18 19.69 7.89
N ARG A 411 -0.06 19.43 9.18
CA ARG A 411 0.83 18.61 10.03
C ARG A 411 0.81 17.12 9.67
N GLN A 412 -0.31 16.63 9.14
CA GLN A 412 -0.42 15.29 8.58
C GLN A 412 -0.85 15.41 7.12
N LYS A 413 -0.06 14.81 6.23
CA LYS A 413 -0.34 14.76 4.80
C LYS A 413 -0.48 13.31 4.39
N PRO A 414 -1.71 12.82 4.19
CA PRO A 414 -1.88 11.48 3.70
C PRO A 414 -1.23 11.30 2.34
N THR A 415 -0.58 10.17 2.18
CA THR A 415 0.08 9.75 0.96
C THR A 415 -0.71 8.60 0.37
N CYS A 416 -0.81 8.57 -0.95
CA CYS A 416 -1.45 7.46 -1.64
C CYS A 416 -0.45 6.85 -2.60
N ARG A 417 -0.28 5.53 -2.51
CA ARG A 417 0.35 4.76 -3.57
C ARG A 417 -0.75 4.34 -4.54
N GLN A 418 -0.69 4.87 -5.74
CA GLN A 418 -1.66 4.55 -6.78
C GLN A 418 -1.10 3.46 -7.69
N GLU A 419 -1.53 2.22 -7.47
CA GLU A 419 -1.16 1.10 -8.37
C GLU A 419 -2.16 0.91 -9.52
N ASN A 420 -3.36 1.47 -9.39
CA ASN A 420 -4.48 1.21 -10.28
C ASN A 420 -5.29 2.47 -10.56
N LEU A 421 -4.83 3.29 -11.50
CA LEU A 421 -5.47 4.54 -11.92
C LEU A 421 -6.79 4.31 -12.66
N ASP A 422 -6.90 3.17 -13.35
CA ASP A 422 -7.97 2.91 -14.30
C ASP A 422 -9.11 2.09 -13.69
N PHE A 423 -8.88 1.40 -12.58
CA PHE A 423 -9.89 0.56 -11.90
C PHE A 423 -10.47 1.27 -10.67
N ASP A 424 -11.40 2.19 -10.93
CA ASP A 424 -12.18 2.84 -9.88
C ASP A 424 -13.49 2.10 -9.63
N TRP A 425 -13.78 1.81 -8.37
CA TRP A 425 -14.96 1.05 -7.96
C TRP A 425 -15.60 1.70 -6.74
N ARG A 426 -16.90 1.44 -6.55
CA ARG A 426 -17.66 2.00 -5.44
C ARG A 426 -17.14 1.45 -4.11
N VAL A 427 -16.90 2.25 -3.09
CA VAL A 427 -16.57 1.79 -1.72
C VAL A 427 -17.76 1.89 -0.76
N TRP A 428 -18.72 2.78 -1.00
CA TRP A 428 -19.90 2.97 -0.13
C TRP A 428 -21.16 3.37 -0.89
#